data_AF-A0A937IVB7-F1
#
_entry.id   AF-A0A937IVB7-F1
#
_cell.length_a   1.000
_cell.length_b   1.000
_cell.length_c   1.000
_cell.angle_alpha   90.00
_cell.angle_beta   90.00
_cell.angle_gamma   90.00
#
_symmetry.space_group_name_H-M   'P 1'
#
loop_
_entity.id
_entity.type
_entity.pdbx_description
1 polymer ?
#
loop_
_entity_poly.entity_id
_entity_poly.type
_entity_poly.pdbx_seq_one_letter_code
_entity_poly.pdbx_strand_id
1 'polypeptide(L)'
;MKKLLVLLLALSLYSLNAQVYDTLVWADEFNGTGGVDTSKWWHQTVLPNAGQSWWNGEIQHYTDRDTNSYQQNGALYLTALKESYTDQNVTKDYTSARLNSKFAFTYGRVEVRAQLPAGVGTWPAIWLLGKNITEVGAYWYTQGYGTTGWPACGEIDVMEHWGHNQDYVSSAMHTPSSFGNTSNKGTQYVSGVSSGFHVYALEWSEEKMVFSVDSVVHYTYEPSTQTASTWPFDAPQYLLLNIAIQGSIDSSFTSSPMIVDYVRVYQSTSIGVEENSVEQSRFYPNPTEGTARIKHNAHNATLVIYANTGQKLLEIDNYKSDVQFDLSHLASGVYTYTLENNRDIIQNSFAKQ
;
A
#
# COMPACT_ATOMS: atom_id res chain seq x y z
N MET A 1 50.93 38.41 -18.26
CA MET A 1 49.88 37.46 -18.67
C MET A 1 49.55 36.55 -17.49
N LYS A 2 48.30 36.60 -17.01
CA LYS A 2 47.51 35.55 -16.32
C LYS A 2 46.43 36.26 -15.48
N LYS A 3 45.27 36.50 -16.10
CA LYS A 3 44.05 36.87 -15.38
C LYS A 3 43.54 35.60 -14.70
N LEU A 4 43.48 35.61 -13.38
CA LEU A 4 42.89 34.54 -12.59
C LEU A 4 41.37 34.72 -12.64
N LEU A 5 40.70 33.87 -13.43
CA LEU A 5 39.24 33.83 -13.51
C LEU A 5 38.76 33.00 -12.31
N VAL A 6 38.19 33.65 -11.30
CA VAL A 6 37.52 32.95 -10.18
C VAL A 6 36.12 32.61 -10.67
N LEU A 7 35.91 31.33 -11.00
CA LEU A 7 34.60 30.79 -11.31
C LEU A 7 33.87 30.52 -9.98
N LEU A 8 32.92 31.38 -9.60
CA LEU A 8 31.99 31.06 -8.52
C LEU A 8 31.03 29.98 -9.03
N LEU A 9 31.23 28.75 -8.60
CA LEU A 9 30.25 27.68 -8.74
C LEU A 9 29.15 27.94 -7.71
N ALA A 10 28.00 28.45 -8.16
CA ALA A 10 26.80 28.46 -7.34
C ALA A 10 26.30 27.01 -7.24
N LEU A 11 26.58 26.33 -6.12
CA LEU A 11 25.88 25.10 -5.77
C LEU A 11 24.44 25.49 -5.44
N SER A 12 23.53 25.27 -6.38
CA SER A 12 22.11 25.17 -6.07
C SER A 12 21.92 23.91 -5.22
N LEU A 13 21.75 24.09 -3.91
CA LEU A 13 21.17 23.06 -3.05
C LEU A 13 19.72 22.86 -3.52
N TYR A 14 19.51 21.92 -4.45
CA TYR A 14 18.21 21.29 -4.57
C TYR A 14 18.01 20.51 -3.27
N SER A 15 17.26 21.08 -2.33
CA SER A 15 16.61 20.26 -1.32
C SER A 15 15.67 19.34 -2.09
N LEU A 16 16.07 18.09 -2.31
CA LEU A 16 15.09 17.04 -2.53
C LEU A 16 14.16 17.10 -1.32
N ASN A 17 12.95 17.62 -1.51
CA ASN A 17 11.89 17.43 -0.54
C ASN A 17 11.62 15.92 -0.55
N ALA A 18 12.32 15.17 0.30
CA ALA A 18 11.95 13.80 0.59
C ALA A 18 10.51 13.85 1.10
N GLN A 19 9.61 13.10 0.45
CA GLN A 19 8.22 12.99 0.89
C GLN A 19 8.23 12.52 2.35
N VAL A 20 7.71 13.33 3.26
CA VAL A 20 7.67 13.00 4.69
C VAL A 20 6.35 12.32 4.99
N TYR A 21 6.39 11.13 5.58
CA TYR A 21 5.21 10.38 6.03
C TYR A 21 5.17 10.38 7.57
N ASP A 22 4.67 11.46 8.16
CA ASP A 22 4.72 11.71 9.61
C ASP A 22 3.36 11.61 10.32
N THR A 23 2.25 11.51 9.59
CA THR A 23 0.92 11.32 10.19
C THR A 23 0.57 9.84 10.25
N LEU A 24 0.45 9.29 11.46
CA LEU A 24 -0.06 7.93 11.67
C LEU A 24 -1.56 7.87 11.36
N VAL A 25 -1.95 7.14 10.32
CA VAL A 25 -3.36 7.04 9.88
C VAL A 25 -4.02 5.72 10.27
N TRP A 26 -3.23 4.68 10.48
CA TRP A 26 -3.73 3.39 10.94
C TRP A 26 -2.60 2.60 11.62
N ALA A 27 -2.94 1.86 12.68
CA ALA A 27 -1.98 1.05 13.40
C ALA A 27 -2.61 -0.14 14.12
N ASP A 28 -1.80 -1.17 14.32
CA ASP A 28 -2.01 -2.16 15.36
C ASP A 28 -0.71 -2.44 16.11
N GLU A 29 -0.77 -2.24 17.42
CA GLU A 29 0.36 -2.43 18.35
C GLU A 29 0.25 -3.78 19.09
N PHE A 30 -0.75 -4.59 18.75
CA PHE A 30 -0.98 -5.94 19.27
C PHE A 30 -0.92 -6.09 20.81
N ASN A 31 -1.35 -5.03 21.52
CA ASN A 31 -1.40 -4.98 22.99
C ASN A 31 -2.55 -5.81 23.60
N GLY A 32 -3.28 -6.59 22.78
CA GLY A 32 -4.36 -7.46 23.22
C GLY A 32 -3.88 -8.77 23.86
N THR A 33 -4.83 -9.64 24.19
CA THR A 33 -4.58 -11.02 24.64
C THR A 33 -5.63 -11.93 24.02
N GLY A 34 -5.22 -13.08 23.47
CA GLY A 34 -6.14 -14.01 22.78
C GLY A 34 -6.20 -13.75 21.28
N GLY A 35 -7.37 -13.86 20.65
CA GLY A 35 -7.51 -13.67 19.20
C GLY A 35 -7.10 -12.27 18.69
N VAL A 36 -6.94 -12.14 17.37
CA VAL A 36 -6.64 -10.86 16.71
C VAL A 36 -7.81 -9.87 16.80
N ASP A 37 -7.54 -8.57 16.75
CA ASP A 37 -8.59 -7.55 16.70
C ASP A 37 -9.40 -7.64 15.39
N THR A 38 -10.60 -8.22 15.47
CA THR A 38 -11.47 -8.43 14.31
C THR A 38 -12.07 -7.14 13.76
N SER A 39 -11.94 -5.99 14.44
CA SER A 39 -12.27 -4.69 13.84
C SER A 39 -11.21 -4.23 12.84
N LYS A 40 -9.97 -4.74 12.98
CA LYS A 40 -8.80 -4.39 12.15
C LYS A 40 -8.43 -5.48 11.15
N TRP A 41 -8.63 -6.75 11.51
CA TRP A 41 -8.15 -7.90 10.74
C TRP A 41 -9.28 -8.83 10.33
N TRP A 42 -9.08 -9.50 9.20
CA TRP A 42 -9.94 -10.53 8.66
C TRP A 42 -9.11 -11.77 8.33
N HIS A 43 -9.55 -12.94 8.78
CA HIS A 43 -8.93 -14.21 8.42
C HIS A 43 -9.42 -14.71 7.07
N GLN A 44 -8.51 -14.92 6.14
CA GLN A 44 -8.83 -15.54 4.85
C GLN A 44 -8.68 -17.07 4.96
N THR A 45 -9.79 -17.77 5.13
CA THR A 45 -9.82 -19.23 5.34
C THR A 45 -10.35 -20.01 4.14
N VAL A 46 -11.03 -19.35 3.21
CA VAL A 46 -11.62 -20.01 2.03
C VAL A 46 -10.53 -20.35 1.03
N LEU A 47 -10.43 -21.63 0.68
CA LEU A 47 -9.52 -22.10 -0.35
C LEU A 47 -9.91 -21.50 -1.71
N PRO A 48 -8.96 -20.85 -2.42
CA PRO A 48 -9.17 -20.49 -3.81
C PRO A 48 -9.11 -21.76 -4.69
N ASN A 49 -8.94 -21.60 -6.00
CA ASN A 49 -8.76 -22.72 -6.93
C ASN A 49 -9.87 -23.79 -6.83
N ALA A 50 -11.13 -23.35 -6.91
CA ALA A 50 -12.32 -24.19 -6.77
C ALA A 50 -12.37 -24.99 -5.44
N GLY A 51 -11.82 -24.43 -4.36
CA GLY A 51 -11.84 -25.02 -3.04
C GLY A 51 -10.84 -26.16 -2.84
N GLN A 52 -9.82 -26.29 -3.69
CA GLN A 52 -8.86 -27.41 -3.64
C GLN A 52 -7.53 -27.05 -2.98
N SER A 53 -7.03 -25.83 -3.20
CA SER A 53 -5.72 -25.44 -2.71
C SER A 53 -5.57 -23.92 -2.68
N TRP A 54 -4.60 -23.44 -1.89
CA TRP A 54 -3.99 -22.14 -2.12
C TRP A 54 -3.20 -22.13 -3.43
N TRP A 55 -2.78 -20.95 -3.86
CA TRP A 55 -1.97 -20.77 -5.05
C TRP A 55 -0.54 -21.30 -4.84
N ASN A 56 0.33 -21.18 -5.85
CA ASN A 56 1.77 -21.44 -5.75
C ASN A 56 2.20 -22.83 -5.24
N GLY A 57 1.33 -23.84 -5.27
CA GLY A 57 1.63 -25.18 -4.76
C GLY A 57 1.73 -25.24 -3.22
N GLU A 58 1.14 -24.28 -2.53
CA GLU A 58 1.13 -24.17 -1.07
C GLU A 58 0.33 -25.32 -0.40
N ILE A 59 0.89 -25.88 0.67
CA ILE A 59 0.38 -27.12 1.27
C ILE A 59 -0.33 -26.95 2.62
N GLN A 60 -0.47 -25.72 3.13
CA GLN A 60 -1.19 -25.41 4.36
C GLN A 60 -2.68 -25.12 4.14
N HIS A 61 -3.49 -25.29 5.19
CA HIS A 61 -4.76 -24.58 5.35
C HIS A 61 -4.52 -23.28 6.14
N TYR A 62 -5.14 -22.16 5.74
CA TYR A 62 -5.21 -20.98 6.60
C TYR A 62 -6.48 -21.08 7.46
N THR A 63 -6.35 -20.85 8.77
CA THR A 63 -7.47 -20.94 9.72
C THR A 63 -7.60 -19.65 10.53
N ASP A 64 -8.74 -19.51 11.21
CA ASP A 64 -9.05 -18.44 12.17
C ASP A 64 -8.87 -18.89 13.63
N ARG A 65 -8.23 -20.05 13.86
CA ARG A 65 -8.01 -20.60 15.20
C ARG A 65 -6.93 -19.83 15.94
N ASP A 66 -7.11 -19.69 17.24
CA ASP A 66 -6.13 -19.07 18.15
C ASP A 66 -4.79 -19.85 18.22
N THR A 67 -4.72 -21.08 17.68
CA THR A 67 -3.45 -21.80 17.51
C THR A 67 -2.60 -21.28 16.36
N ASN A 68 -3.21 -20.62 15.38
CA ASN A 68 -2.52 -20.09 14.20
C ASN A 68 -2.37 -18.57 14.22
N SER A 69 -3.21 -17.84 14.95
CA SER A 69 -3.07 -16.39 15.12
C SER A 69 -3.56 -15.94 16.49
N TYR A 70 -2.69 -15.35 17.30
CA TYR A 70 -3.06 -14.83 18.62
C TYR A 70 -2.16 -13.68 19.04
N GLN A 71 -2.64 -12.86 19.96
CA GLN A 71 -1.92 -11.77 20.60
C GLN A 71 -1.48 -12.20 21.99
N GLN A 72 -0.21 -11.95 22.30
CA GLN A 72 0.35 -12.16 23.63
C GLN A 72 1.57 -11.26 23.82
N ASN A 73 1.77 -10.73 25.03
CA ASN A 73 2.96 -9.96 25.40
C ASN A 73 3.27 -8.76 24.48
N GLY A 74 2.24 -8.09 23.95
CA GLY A 74 2.40 -6.93 23.07
C GLY A 74 2.79 -7.29 21.63
N ALA A 75 2.57 -8.53 21.18
CA ALA A 75 2.86 -8.94 19.81
C ALA A 75 1.77 -9.89 19.28
N LEU A 76 1.62 -9.89 17.96
CA LEU A 76 0.89 -10.89 17.20
C LEU A 76 1.81 -12.07 16.88
N TYR A 77 1.31 -13.28 17.12
CA TYR A 77 1.92 -14.53 16.73
C TYR A 77 1.10 -15.15 15.60
N LEU A 78 1.63 -15.11 14.38
CA LEU A 78 1.14 -15.91 13.25
C LEU A 78 1.93 -17.21 13.23
N THR A 79 1.30 -18.35 13.47
CA THR A 79 2.00 -19.63 13.69
C THR A 79 1.63 -20.65 12.62
N ALA A 80 2.66 -21.12 11.88
CA ALA A 80 2.56 -22.29 11.03
C ALA A 80 2.77 -23.55 11.89
N LEU A 81 1.93 -24.58 11.69
CA LEU A 81 1.91 -25.82 12.46
C LEU A 81 1.85 -27.03 11.53
N LYS A 82 2.55 -28.10 11.91
CA LYS A 82 2.36 -29.44 11.34
C LYS A 82 1.24 -30.14 12.10
N GLU A 83 0.08 -30.22 11.48
CA GLU A 83 -1.09 -30.93 12.01
C GLU A 83 -2.00 -31.34 10.86
N SER A 84 -2.58 -32.53 10.94
CA SER A 84 -3.63 -32.94 10.01
C SER A 84 -4.89 -32.12 10.28
N TYR A 85 -5.33 -31.36 9.30
CA TYR A 85 -6.52 -30.52 9.38
C TYR A 85 -7.38 -30.70 8.14
N THR A 86 -8.68 -30.96 8.35
CA THR A 86 -9.67 -31.11 7.29
C THR A 86 -10.67 -29.97 7.37
N ASP A 87 -10.74 -29.19 6.30
CA ASP A 87 -11.76 -28.16 6.10
C ASP A 87 -12.11 -28.08 4.62
N GLN A 88 -13.34 -27.63 4.30
CA GLN A 88 -13.83 -27.54 2.91
C GLN A 88 -13.71 -28.87 2.14
N ASN A 89 -13.83 -30.01 2.85
CA ASN A 89 -13.62 -31.37 2.34
C ASN A 89 -12.20 -31.66 1.80
N VAL A 90 -11.20 -30.85 2.18
CA VAL A 90 -9.80 -31.02 1.82
C VAL A 90 -8.98 -31.21 3.09
N THR A 91 -8.24 -32.32 3.16
CA THR A 91 -7.27 -32.55 4.24
C THR A 91 -5.90 -32.04 3.82
N LYS A 92 -5.26 -31.27 4.70
CA LYS A 92 -3.86 -30.84 4.58
C LYS A 92 -3.12 -31.19 5.87
N ASP A 93 -1.80 -31.40 5.76
CA ASP A 93 -0.94 -31.79 6.88
C ASP A 93 -0.35 -30.61 7.65
N TYR A 94 -0.73 -29.39 7.27
CA TYR A 94 -0.27 -28.17 7.91
C TYR A 94 -1.36 -27.12 7.99
N THR A 95 -1.26 -26.26 8.99
CA THR A 95 -2.11 -25.10 9.17
C THR A 95 -1.25 -23.85 9.38
N SER A 96 -1.82 -22.69 9.09
CA SER A 96 -1.22 -21.38 9.30
C SER A 96 -2.34 -20.34 9.40
N ALA A 97 -2.00 -19.05 9.34
CA ALA A 97 -2.96 -17.96 9.23
C ALA A 97 -2.59 -17.00 8.10
N ARG A 98 -3.62 -16.41 7.49
CA ARG A 98 -3.53 -15.33 6.51
C ARG A 98 -4.52 -14.24 6.90
N LEU A 99 -3.99 -13.07 7.25
CA LEU A 99 -4.76 -11.93 7.73
C LEU A 99 -4.81 -10.84 6.67
N ASN A 100 -5.98 -10.26 6.47
CA ASN A 100 -6.19 -9.10 5.59
C ASN A 100 -6.57 -7.92 6.47
N SER A 101 -5.95 -6.75 6.25
CA SER A 101 -6.37 -5.53 6.94
C SER A 101 -7.76 -5.09 6.45
N LYS A 102 -8.62 -4.74 7.40
CA LYS A 102 -9.90 -4.03 7.15
C LYS A 102 -9.70 -2.53 6.88
N PHE A 103 -8.44 -2.13 6.69
CA PHE A 103 -8.00 -0.83 6.26
C PHE A 103 -7.34 -0.97 4.89
N ALA A 104 -7.68 -0.05 3.99
CA ALA A 104 -7.05 0.08 2.68
C ALA A 104 -6.73 1.56 2.45
N PHE A 105 -5.59 1.83 1.81
CA PHE A 105 -5.06 3.17 1.66
C PHE A 105 -4.36 3.33 0.32
N THR A 106 -4.20 4.57 -0.12
CA THR A 106 -3.39 4.92 -1.29
C THR A 106 -2.26 5.83 -0.84
N TYR A 107 -1.02 5.46 -1.19
CA TYR A 107 0.21 6.14 -0.79
C TYR A 107 0.44 6.16 0.72
N GLY A 108 1.70 6.27 1.12
CA GLY A 108 2.07 6.30 2.53
C GLY A 108 3.36 5.55 2.79
N ARG A 109 3.70 5.45 4.07
CA ARG A 109 4.75 4.59 4.58
C ARG A 109 4.13 3.48 5.41
N VAL A 110 4.42 2.24 5.06
CA VAL A 110 4.11 1.07 5.88
C VAL A 110 5.35 0.69 6.65
N GLU A 111 5.19 0.45 7.94
CA GLU A 111 6.21 -0.19 8.77
C GLU A 111 5.62 -1.41 9.46
N VAL A 112 6.29 -2.54 9.31
CA VAL A 112 5.99 -3.76 10.06
C VAL A 112 7.24 -4.20 10.78
N ARG A 113 7.19 -4.20 12.11
CA ARG A 113 8.29 -4.70 12.93
C ARG A 113 8.03 -6.16 13.27
N ALA A 114 8.84 -7.06 12.72
CA ALA A 114 8.60 -8.50 12.85
C ALA A 114 9.90 -9.30 13.01
N GLN A 115 9.76 -10.46 13.65
CA GLN A 115 10.70 -11.58 13.63
C GLN A 115 10.08 -12.68 12.75
N LEU A 116 10.84 -13.17 11.78
CA LEU A 116 10.39 -14.17 10.81
C LEU A 116 10.48 -15.60 11.36
N PRO A 117 9.66 -16.52 10.86
CA PRO A 117 9.81 -17.94 11.15
C PRO A 117 11.18 -18.46 10.67
N ALA A 118 11.66 -19.50 11.32
CA ALA A 118 12.76 -20.33 10.82
C ALA A 118 12.23 -21.65 10.24
N GLY A 119 13.03 -22.29 9.40
CA GLY A 119 12.80 -23.66 8.94
C GLY A 119 12.63 -23.77 7.42
N VAL A 120 13.34 -24.70 6.81
CA VAL A 120 13.28 -24.94 5.37
C VAL A 120 11.84 -25.20 4.94
N GLY A 121 11.36 -24.41 3.97
CA GLY A 121 10.01 -24.50 3.39
C GLY A 121 8.96 -23.59 4.04
N THR A 122 9.28 -22.83 5.10
CA THR A 122 8.44 -21.70 5.51
C THR A 122 8.58 -20.53 4.53
N TRP A 123 7.47 -19.88 4.21
CA TRP A 123 7.42 -18.71 3.33
C TRP A 123 6.54 -17.61 3.98
N PRO A 124 7.07 -16.85 4.95
CA PRO A 124 6.39 -15.69 5.50
C PRO A 124 6.32 -14.55 4.46
N ALA A 125 5.23 -13.79 4.51
CA ALA A 125 5.04 -12.61 3.66
C ALA A 125 4.36 -11.46 4.42
N ILE A 126 4.85 -10.25 4.15
CA ILE A 126 4.22 -8.96 4.44
C ILE A 126 4.05 -8.28 3.09
N TRP A 127 2.81 -8.12 2.65
CA TRP A 127 2.52 -7.77 1.26
C TRP A 127 1.17 -7.09 1.13
N LEU A 128 0.92 -6.46 -0.01
CA LEU A 128 -0.33 -5.75 -0.27
C LEU A 128 -0.96 -6.20 -1.58
N LEU A 129 -2.28 -6.17 -1.62
CA LEU A 129 -3.09 -6.36 -2.83
C LEU A 129 -4.07 -5.22 -3.02
N GLY A 130 -4.47 -4.99 -4.28
CA GLY A 130 -5.47 -3.99 -4.61
C GLY A 130 -6.79 -4.29 -3.94
N LYS A 131 -7.43 -3.28 -3.32
CA LYS A 131 -8.77 -3.39 -2.73
C LYS A 131 -9.81 -3.93 -3.73
N ASN A 132 -9.56 -3.69 -5.02
CA ASN A 132 -10.39 -4.14 -6.13
C ASN A 132 -10.15 -5.59 -6.57
N ILE A 133 -9.30 -6.36 -5.88
CA ILE A 133 -8.97 -7.74 -6.23
C ILE A 133 -10.21 -8.66 -6.24
N THR A 134 -10.32 -9.46 -7.29
CA THR A 134 -11.24 -10.59 -7.35
C THR A 134 -10.58 -11.83 -6.75
N GLU A 135 -10.52 -11.91 -5.43
CA GLU A 135 -9.97 -13.04 -4.69
C GLU A 135 -10.99 -13.62 -3.72
N VAL A 136 -11.35 -14.90 -3.93
CA VAL A 136 -12.34 -15.59 -3.09
C VAL A 136 -11.88 -15.63 -1.63
N GLY A 137 -12.78 -15.24 -0.73
CA GLY A 137 -12.54 -15.22 0.72
C GLY A 137 -11.80 -13.98 1.23
N ALA A 138 -11.18 -13.17 0.37
CA ALA A 138 -10.52 -11.94 0.80
C ALA A 138 -11.54 -10.90 1.28
N TYR A 139 -11.23 -10.16 2.36
CA TYR A 139 -12.18 -9.23 2.99
C TYR A 139 -12.86 -8.28 2.00
N TRP A 140 -12.07 -7.56 1.20
CA TRP A 140 -12.62 -6.55 0.27
C TRP A 140 -13.43 -7.18 -0.87
N TYR A 141 -13.07 -8.40 -1.30
CA TYR A 141 -13.91 -9.17 -2.23
C TYR A 141 -15.26 -9.51 -1.60
N THR A 142 -15.31 -9.99 -0.36
CA THR A 142 -16.59 -10.29 0.32
C THR A 142 -17.42 -9.04 0.61
N GLN A 143 -16.78 -7.86 0.66
CA GLN A 143 -17.47 -6.56 0.74
C GLN A 143 -17.95 -6.03 -0.63
N GLY A 144 -17.73 -6.76 -1.73
CA GLY A 144 -18.23 -6.40 -3.06
C GLY A 144 -17.33 -5.48 -3.88
N TYR A 145 -16.06 -5.29 -3.50
CA TYR A 145 -15.12 -4.45 -4.26
C TYR A 145 -14.39 -5.19 -5.40
N GLY A 146 -14.52 -6.51 -5.47
CA GLY A 146 -13.83 -7.34 -6.46
C GLY A 146 -14.26 -7.04 -7.90
N THR A 147 -13.35 -6.45 -8.66
CA THR A 147 -13.57 -6.05 -10.06
C THR A 147 -12.38 -6.39 -10.97
N THR A 148 -11.20 -6.64 -10.39
CA THR A 148 -9.95 -6.78 -11.12
C THR A 148 -9.19 -8.02 -10.66
N GLY A 149 -8.81 -8.89 -11.59
CA GLY A 149 -8.00 -10.08 -11.26
C GLY A 149 -6.52 -9.75 -11.09
N TRP A 150 -5.80 -10.61 -10.37
CA TRP A 150 -4.34 -10.58 -10.33
C TRP A 150 -3.75 -10.91 -11.73
N PRO A 151 -2.66 -10.26 -12.17
CA PRO A 151 -1.85 -9.26 -11.48
C PRO A 151 -2.30 -7.80 -11.71
N ALA A 152 -3.43 -7.58 -12.40
CA ALA A 152 -3.88 -6.24 -12.77
C ALA A 152 -4.38 -5.38 -11.60
N CYS A 153 -4.73 -6.00 -10.46
CA CYS A 153 -5.00 -5.30 -9.20
C CYS A 153 -3.76 -4.68 -8.55
N GLY A 154 -2.56 -5.08 -9.01
CA GLY A 154 -1.29 -4.82 -8.34
C GLY A 154 -1.06 -5.73 -7.13
N GLU A 155 0.19 -6.13 -6.95
CA GLU A 155 0.72 -6.79 -5.76
C GLU A 155 2.05 -6.13 -5.38
N ILE A 156 2.21 -5.88 -4.09
CA ILE A 156 3.38 -5.21 -3.51
C ILE A 156 3.92 -6.08 -2.40
N ASP A 157 5.02 -6.77 -2.64
CA ASP A 157 5.68 -7.60 -1.64
C ASP A 157 6.68 -6.76 -0.86
N VAL A 158 6.29 -6.29 0.33
CA VAL A 158 7.17 -5.52 1.22
C VAL A 158 8.29 -6.41 1.74
N MET A 159 7.94 -7.64 2.11
CA MET A 159 8.87 -8.64 2.59
C MET A 159 8.35 -10.02 2.21
N GLU A 160 9.16 -10.77 1.48
CA GLU A 160 9.11 -12.21 1.42
C GLU A 160 10.44 -12.79 1.91
N HIS A 161 10.36 -13.98 2.50
CA HIS A 161 11.51 -14.77 2.89
C HIS A 161 11.22 -16.24 2.64
N TRP A 162 12.27 -17.02 2.35
CA TRP A 162 12.16 -18.46 2.20
C TRP A 162 13.12 -19.13 3.16
N GLY A 163 12.63 -20.04 3.99
CA GLY A 163 13.45 -20.68 5.03
C GLY A 163 14.60 -21.55 4.51
N HIS A 164 14.62 -21.88 3.20
CA HIS A 164 15.78 -22.54 2.57
C HIS A 164 16.94 -21.57 2.28
N ASN A 165 16.69 -20.26 2.31
CA ASN A 165 17.66 -19.19 2.11
C ASN A 165 17.57 -18.20 3.27
N GLN A 166 17.90 -18.70 4.47
CA GLN A 166 17.84 -17.95 5.73
C GLN A 166 18.55 -16.59 5.60
N ASP A 167 18.02 -15.57 6.28
CA ASP A 167 18.55 -14.19 6.30
C ASP A 167 18.49 -13.41 4.97
N TYR A 168 18.04 -14.01 3.86
CA TYR A 168 17.80 -13.28 2.61
C TYR A 168 16.34 -12.87 2.47
N VAL A 169 16.10 -11.56 2.59
CA VAL A 169 14.79 -10.93 2.41
C VAL A 169 14.65 -10.45 0.96
N SER A 170 13.44 -10.57 0.42
CA SER A 170 13.07 -10.08 -0.91
C SER A 170 11.93 -9.07 -0.82
N SER A 171 11.95 -8.09 -1.71
CA SER A 171 10.77 -7.27 -2.04
C SER A 171 10.55 -7.32 -3.54
N ALA A 172 9.29 -7.32 -3.96
CA ALA A 172 8.91 -7.51 -5.35
C ALA A 172 7.65 -6.73 -5.72
N MET A 173 7.50 -6.49 -7.02
CA MET A 173 6.28 -5.92 -7.61
C MET A 173 5.74 -6.88 -8.65
N HIS A 174 4.44 -7.14 -8.58
CA HIS A 174 3.74 -7.90 -9.61
C HIS A 174 2.71 -6.99 -10.28
N THR A 175 2.89 -6.82 -11.59
CA THR A 175 2.06 -5.98 -12.46
C THR A 175 1.79 -6.73 -13.76
N PRO A 176 0.83 -6.32 -14.60
CA PRO A 176 0.61 -6.95 -15.90
C PRO A 176 1.87 -7.01 -16.79
N SER A 177 2.82 -6.08 -16.60
CA SER A 177 4.08 -6.05 -17.35
C SER A 177 5.11 -7.08 -16.87
N SER A 178 5.06 -7.51 -15.60
CA SER A 178 5.98 -8.49 -15.01
C SER A 178 5.39 -9.07 -13.73
N PHE A 179 5.12 -10.38 -13.72
CA PHE A 179 4.47 -11.10 -12.62
C PHE A 179 4.90 -12.57 -12.58
N GLY A 180 4.61 -13.27 -11.48
CA GLY A 180 5.08 -14.62 -11.22
C GLY A 180 6.57 -14.60 -10.86
N ASN A 181 7.45 -15.09 -11.74
CA ASN A 181 8.89 -14.86 -11.57
C ASN A 181 9.27 -13.45 -12.06
N THR A 182 8.71 -12.43 -11.40
CA THR A 182 8.88 -11.02 -11.77
C THR A 182 10.37 -10.64 -11.81
N SER A 183 10.70 -9.79 -12.78
CA SER A 183 11.99 -9.10 -12.86
C SER A 183 12.08 -7.93 -11.89
N ASN A 184 10.93 -7.45 -11.40
CA ASN A 184 10.82 -6.24 -10.60
C ASN A 184 10.99 -6.59 -9.11
N LYS A 185 12.21 -6.95 -8.72
CA LYS A 185 12.52 -7.36 -7.34
C LYS A 185 13.91 -6.93 -6.91
N GLY A 186 14.10 -6.81 -5.60
CA GLY A 186 15.40 -6.63 -4.97
C GLY A 186 15.51 -7.49 -3.72
N THR A 187 16.75 -7.78 -3.31
CA THR A 187 17.02 -8.64 -2.15
C THR A 187 18.08 -8.02 -1.24
N GLN A 188 18.02 -8.37 0.04
CA GLN A 188 18.97 -7.94 1.05
C GLN A 188 19.32 -9.11 1.96
N TYR A 189 20.61 -9.27 2.27
CA TYR A 189 21.02 -10.09 3.39
C TYR A 189 20.85 -9.30 4.69
N VAL A 190 20.07 -9.83 5.62
CA VAL A 190 19.77 -9.25 6.92
C VAL A 190 20.03 -10.32 7.97
N SER A 191 21.10 -10.16 8.75
CA SER A 191 21.46 -11.18 9.74
C SER A 191 20.43 -11.24 10.86
N GLY A 192 19.96 -12.44 11.19
CA GLY A 192 19.13 -12.66 12.38
C GLY A 192 17.64 -12.41 12.20
N VAL A 193 17.11 -12.45 10.97
CA VAL A 193 15.67 -12.22 10.72
C VAL A 193 14.74 -13.16 11.48
N SER A 194 15.21 -14.36 11.86
CA SER A 194 14.44 -15.32 12.64
C SER A 194 14.82 -15.39 14.12
N SER A 195 15.79 -14.59 14.57
CA SER A 195 16.24 -14.54 15.98
C SER A 195 16.05 -13.17 16.64
N GLY A 196 15.65 -12.15 15.87
CA GLY A 196 15.34 -10.82 16.37
C GLY A 196 14.32 -10.10 15.48
N PHE A 197 13.86 -8.96 15.97
CA PHE A 197 12.95 -8.09 15.25
C PHE A 197 13.70 -7.17 14.30
N HIS A 198 13.17 -7.04 13.10
CA HIS A 198 13.59 -6.08 12.08
C HIS A 198 12.39 -5.25 11.63
N VAL A 199 12.65 -4.05 11.12
CA VAL A 199 11.61 -3.19 10.55
C VAL A 199 11.61 -3.33 9.04
N TYR A 200 10.55 -3.93 8.51
CA TYR A 200 10.27 -4.03 7.08
C TYR A 200 9.40 -2.86 6.67
N ALA A 201 9.86 -2.05 5.72
CA ALA A 201 9.18 -0.82 5.36
C ALA A 201 9.04 -0.62 3.85
N LEU A 202 7.91 -0.02 3.49
CA LEU A 202 7.58 0.46 2.16
C LEU A 202 7.28 1.95 2.26
N GLU A 203 7.89 2.77 1.41
CA GLU A 203 7.45 4.12 1.09
C GLU A 203 6.83 4.12 -0.29
N TRP A 204 5.55 4.42 -0.35
CA TRP A 204 4.74 4.44 -1.57
C TRP A 204 4.29 5.86 -1.86
N SER A 205 4.78 6.40 -2.97
CA SER A 205 4.40 7.70 -3.52
C SER A 205 3.69 7.52 -4.86
N GLU A 206 3.22 8.62 -5.45
CA GLU A 206 2.70 8.64 -6.83
C GLU A 206 3.77 8.21 -7.85
N GLU A 207 5.05 8.45 -7.56
CA GLU A 207 6.15 8.30 -8.52
C GLU A 207 6.87 6.94 -8.40
N LYS A 208 7.04 6.45 -7.17
CA LYS A 208 7.88 5.30 -6.86
C LYS A 208 7.52 4.59 -5.56
N MET A 209 7.97 3.34 -5.49
CA MET A 209 8.00 2.50 -4.28
C MET A 209 9.45 2.36 -3.82
N VAL A 210 9.71 2.59 -2.53
CA VAL A 210 11.03 2.39 -1.92
C VAL A 210 10.90 1.37 -0.81
N PHE A 211 11.67 0.30 -0.89
CA PHE A 211 11.67 -0.80 0.07
C PHE A 211 12.92 -0.76 0.91
N SER A 212 12.77 -1.00 2.21
CA SER A 212 13.90 -1.06 3.13
C SER A 212 13.70 -2.07 4.25
N VAL A 213 14.82 -2.59 4.76
CA VAL A 213 14.88 -3.31 6.02
C VAL A 213 15.83 -2.58 6.96
N ASP A 214 15.37 -2.25 8.16
CA ASP A 214 16.12 -1.46 9.16
C ASP A 214 16.68 -0.15 8.58
N SER A 215 15.85 0.55 7.81
CA SER A 215 16.19 1.80 7.12
C SER A 215 17.26 1.67 6.02
N VAL A 216 17.70 0.46 5.67
CA VAL A 216 18.59 0.21 4.52
C VAL A 216 17.73 -0.09 3.30
N VAL A 217 17.81 0.78 2.28
CA VAL A 217 17.09 0.57 1.02
C VAL A 217 17.77 -0.52 0.20
N HIS A 218 17.00 -1.52 -0.22
CA HIS A 218 17.47 -2.60 -1.09
C HIS A 218 16.74 -2.68 -2.43
N TYR A 219 15.61 -1.99 -2.57
CA TYR A 219 14.87 -1.97 -3.82
C TYR A 219 14.09 -0.66 -4.00
N THR A 220 14.05 -0.17 -5.24
CA THR A 220 13.22 0.96 -5.64
C THR A 220 12.56 0.62 -6.96
N TYR A 221 11.23 0.68 -6.99
CA TYR A 221 10.45 0.52 -8.21
C TYR A 221 9.96 1.88 -8.70
N GLU A 222 10.51 2.32 -9.82
CA GLU A 222 10.25 3.62 -10.45
C GLU A 222 10.27 3.42 -11.98
N PRO A 223 9.20 2.87 -12.58
CA PRO A 223 9.18 2.65 -14.01
C PRO A 223 9.22 4.00 -14.75
N SER A 224 10.04 4.10 -15.80
CA SER A 224 10.19 5.34 -16.59
C SER A 224 8.88 5.81 -17.25
N THR A 225 7.90 4.93 -17.37
CA THR A 225 6.57 5.25 -17.87
C THR A 225 5.55 4.48 -17.03
N GLN A 226 4.69 5.23 -16.33
CA GLN A 226 3.59 4.68 -15.57
C GLN A 226 2.37 4.48 -16.48
N THR A 227 1.92 3.25 -16.58
CA THR A 227 0.71 2.82 -17.30
C THR A 227 -0.03 1.81 -16.44
N ALA A 228 -1.28 1.48 -16.75
CA ALA A 228 -1.99 0.39 -16.05
C ALA A 228 -1.24 -0.97 -16.07
N SER A 229 -0.29 -1.17 -17.00
CA SER A 229 0.51 -2.38 -17.10
C SER A 229 1.76 -2.36 -16.19
N THR A 230 2.34 -1.18 -15.95
CA THR A 230 3.59 -0.99 -15.19
C THR A 230 3.35 -0.38 -13.81
N TRP A 231 2.22 0.26 -13.59
CA TRP A 231 1.91 1.00 -12.37
C TRP A 231 0.41 0.95 -12.05
N PRO A 232 -0.16 -0.21 -11.66
CA PRO A 232 -1.52 -0.30 -11.13
C PRO A 232 -1.64 0.22 -9.68
N PHE A 233 -0.72 1.08 -9.23
CA PHE A 233 -0.53 1.49 -7.84
C PHE A 233 -0.97 2.93 -7.59
N ASP A 234 -2.05 3.35 -8.28
CA ASP A 234 -2.77 4.61 -8.09
C ASP A 234 -4.14 4.41 -7.41
N ALA A 235 -4.47 3.17 -7.04
CA ALA A 235 -5.69 2.77 -6.35
C ALA A 235 -5.42 2.15 -4.96
N PRO A 236 -6.40 2.17 -4.03
CA PRO A 236 -6.19 1.68 -2.67
C PRO A 236 -5.73 0.22 -2.59
N GLN A 237 -4.75 -0.03 -1.74
CA GLN A 237 -4.19 -1.35 -1.43
C GLN A 237 -4.47 -1.70 0.04
N TYR A 238 -4.54 -2.98 0.37
CA TYR A 238 -4.70 -3.46 1.75
C TYR A 238 -3.59 -4.45 2.09
N LEU A 239 -3.23 -4.52 3.37
CA LEU A 239 -2.12 -5.34 3.87
C LEU A 239 -2.55 -6.79 4.09
N LEU A 240 -1.63 -7.70 3.80
CA LEU A 240 -1.71 -9.12 4.08
C LEU A 240 -0.51 -9.56 4.90
N LEU A 241 -0.77 -10.41 5.91
CA LEU A 241 0.25 -11.08 6.71
C LEU A 241 -0.04 -12.59 6.69
N ASN A 242 0.95 -13.40 6.32
CA ASN A 242 0.80 -14.87 6.35
C ASN A 242 2.13 -15.60 6.43
N ILE A 243 2.04 -16.91 6.68
CA ILE A 243 3.13 -17.86 6.46
C ILE A 243 2.60 -18.98 5.56
N ALA A 244 3.02 -18.96 4.30
CA ALA A 244 2.83 -20.08 3.39
C ALA A 244 3.80 -21.22 3.71
N ILE A 245 3.44 -22.44 3.32
CA ILE A 245 4.26 -23.63 3.48
C ILE A 245 4.48 -24.25 2.12
N GLN A 246 5.76 -24.37 1.74
CA GLN A 246 6.18 -24.96 0.48
C GLN A 246 6.08 -26.48 0.52
N GLY A 247 5.89 -27.11 -0.64
CA GLY A 247 5.98 -28.57 -0.78
C GLY A 247 7.31 -29.17 -0.33
N SER A 248 8.36 -28.35 -0.24
CA SER A 248 9.71 -28.72 0.22
C SER A 248 9.94 -28.53 1.72
N ILE A 249 8.87 -28.39 2.53
CA ILE A 249 8.97 -28.26 3.98
C ILE A 249 9.81 -29.40 4.58
N ASP A 250 10.69 -29.04 5.52
CA ASP A 250 11.52 -30.04 6.21
C ASP A 250 10.65 -31.05 6.95
N SER A 251 10.97 -32.35 6.81
CA SER A 251 10.22 -33.42 7.48
C SER A 251 10.18 -33.30 9.01
N SER A 252 11.19 -32.66 9.60
CA SER A 252 11.33 -32.39 11.04
C SER A 252 10.59 -31.13 11.49
N PHE A 253 10.01 -30.35 10.58
CA PHE A 253 9.19 -29.20 10.92
C PHE A 253 8.04 -29.59 11.86
N THR A 254 7.80 -28.77 12.87
CA THR A 254 6.72 -28.95 13.84
C THR A 254 5.89 -27.68 13.97
N SER A 255 6.55 -26.57 14.29
CA SER A 255 5.92 -25.26 14.45
C SER A 255 6.95 -24.15 14.23
N SER A 256 6.53 -23.03 13.65
CA SER A 256 7.36 -21.83 13.54
C SER A 256 6.49 -20.57 13.41
N PRO A 257 6.63 -19.60 14.32
CA PRO A 257 5.87 -18.36 14.27
C PRO A 257 6.59 -17.24 13.52
N MET A 258 5.82 -16.39 12.84
CA MET A 258 6.15 -14.99 12.57
C MET A 258 5.60 -14.16 13.72
N ILE A 259 6.46 -13.41 14.39
CA ILE A 259 6.10 -12.58 15.54
C ILE A 259 6.11 -11.12 15.07
N VAL A 260 4.97 -10.44 15.17
CA VAL A 260 4.81 -9.05 14.72
C VAL A 260 4.56 -8.17 15.94
N ASP A 261 5.48 -7.23 16.19
CA ASP A 261 5.39 -6.25 17.28
C ASP A 261 4.38 -5.16 16.96
N TYR A 262 4.45 -4.60 15.74
CA TYR A 262 3.46 -3.63 15.28
C TYR A 262 3.31 -3.63 13.76
N VAL A 263 2.18 -3.11 13.32
CA VAL A 263 1.96 -2.60 11.97
C VAL A 263 1.54 -1.14 12.07
N ARG A 264 2.20 -0.26 11.33
CA ARG A 264 1.87 1.17 11.28
C ARG A 264 1.84 1.64 9.84
N VAL A 265 0.83 2.44 9.52
CA VAL A 265 0.69 3.12 8.23
C VAL A 265 0.68 4.62 8.49
N TYR A 266 1.62 5.30 7.85
CA TYR A 266 1.78 6.73 7.89
C TYR A 266 1.43 7.33 6.54
N GLN A 267 0.86 8.52 6.52
CA GLN A 267 0.70 9.31 5.31
C GLN A 267 1.33 10.67 5.52
N SER A 268 1.62 11.35 4.41
CA SER A 268 2.15 12.70 4.48
C SER A 268 1.07 13.63 5.01
N THR A 269 1.42 14.43 6.01
CA THR A 269 0.58 15.54 6.40
C THR A 269 0.58 16.53 5.24
N SER A 270 -0.55 16.69 4.55
CA SER A 270 -0.72 17.89 3.75
C SER A 270 -0.60 19.08 4.72
N ILE A 271 0.34 19.99 4.50
CA ILE A 271 0.29 21.30 5.15
C ILE A 271 -0.90 22.03 4.54
N GLY A 272 -2.07 21.71 5.06
CA GLY A 272 -3.37 22.27 4.75
C GLY A 272 -4.13 22.35 6.06
N VAL A 273 -4.73 23.49 6.33
CA VAL A 273 -5.65 23.68 7.46
C VAL A 273 -6.71 22.57 7.38
N GLU A 274 -7.02 21.93 8.52
CA GLU A 274 -8.02 20.85 8.64
C GLU A 274 -9.20 21.01 7.66
N GLU A 275 -9.21 20.24 6.57
CA GLU A 275 -10.44 20.02 5.79
C GLU A 275 -11.02 18.68 6.25
N ASN A 276 -12.14 18.78 6.98
CA ASN A 276 -13.01 17.66 7.26
C ASN A 276 -13.47 17.00 5.95
N SER A 277 -12.91 15.82 5.68
CA SER A 277 -13.55 14.61 5.15
C SER A 277 -14.46 14.70 3.91
N VAL A 278 -14.14 13.79 2.97
CA VAL A 278 -14.97 13.18 1.90
C VAL A 278 -15.03 13.95 0.58
N GLU A 279 -14.75 13.24 -0.52
CA GLU A 279 -14.85 13.68 -1.92
C GLU A 279 -16.07 14.59 -2.20
N GLN A 280 -15.87 15.91 -2.32
CA GLN A 280 -16.97 16.82 -2.70
C GLN A 280 -16.83 17.46 -4.07
N SER A 281 -15.65 17.44 -4.72
CA SER A 281 -15.50 17.97 -6.07
C SER A 281 -14.43 17.28 -6.92
N ARG A 282 -14.72 17.09 -8.22
CA ARG A 282 -13.81 16.54 -9.22
C ARG A 282 -13.66 17.50 -10.40
N PHE A 283 -12.44 17.96 -10.66
CA PHE A 283 -12.09 18.80 -11.81
C PHE A 283 -11.73 17.92 -13.02
N TYR A 284 -12.26 18.23 -14.20
CA TYR A 284 -11.93 17.50 -15.43
C TYR A 284 -12.16 18.33 -16.71
N PRO A 285 -11.40 18.06 -17.78
CA PRO A 285 -10.18 17.24 -17.80
C PRO A 285 -9.08 17.87 -16.93
N ASN A 286 -8.24 17.05 -16.31
CA ASN A 286 -7.07 17.49 -15.57
C ASN A 286 -5.88 16.61 -16.01
N PRO A 287 -4.87 17.14 -16.72
CA PRO A 287 -4.72 18.55 -17.09
C PRO A 287 -5.75 19.06 -18.12
N THR A 288 -6.01 20.37 -18.14
CA THR A 288 -6.90 21.03 -19.11
C THR A 288 -6.15 21.81 -20.20
N GLU A 289 -6.63 21.72 -21.43
CA GLU A 289 -6.12 22.45 -22.61
C GLU A 289 -6.77 23.81 -22.83
N GLY A 290 -7.74 24.22 -22.00
CA GLY A 290 -8.41 25.51 -22.19
C GLY A 290 -9.82 25.58 -21.66
N THR A 291 -10.46 24.46 -21.38
CA THR A 291 -11.79 24.44 -20.79
C THR A 291 -11.91 23.32 -19.77
N ALA A 292 -12.68 23.55 -18.73
CA ALA A 292 -12.84 22.59 -17.65
C ALA A 292 -14.27 22.58 -17.12
N ARG A 293 -14.57 21.53 -16.35
CA ARG A 293 -15.80 21.31 -15.60
C ARG A 293 -15.42 20.82 -14.20
N ILE A 294 -16.24 21.16 -13.22
CA ILE A 294 -16.11 20.64 -11.86
C ILE A 294 -17.42 19.94 -11.50
N LYS A 295 -17.35 18.63 -11.24
CA LYS A 295 -18.49 17.88 -10.69
C LYS A 295 -18.43 17.97 -9.17
N HIS A 296 -19.42 18.58 -8.55
CA HIS A 296 -19.53 18.74 -7.10
C HIS A 296 -20.95 18.55 -6.58
N ASN A 297 -21.08 18.42 -5.25
CA ASN A 297 -22.37 18.32 -4.55
C ASN A 297 -22.78 19.61 -3.82
N ALA A 298 -21.93 20.65 -3.82
CA ALA A 298 -22.25 21.93 -3.16
C ALA A 298 -23.48 22.63 -3.77
N HIS A 299 -24.36 23.15 -2.92
CA HIS A 299 -25.51 23.97 -3.31
C HIS A 299 -25.14 25.45 -3.33
N ASN A 300 -25.56 26.19 -4.37
CA ASN A 300 -25.30 27.63 -4.55
C ASN A 300 -23.83 28.02 -4.36
N ALA A 301 -22.93 27.24 -4.95
CA ALA A 301 -21.49 27.46 -4.81
C ALA A 301 -21.02 28.62 -5.69
N THR A 302 -20.15 29.48 -5.16
CA THR A 302 -19.30 30.36 -5.96
C THR A 302 -17.99 29.64 -6.23
N LEU A 303 -17.63 29.50 -7.52
CA LEU A 303 -16.34 28.96 -7.94
C LEU A 303 -15.32 30.10 -7.98
N VAL A 304 -14.19 29.95 -7.30
CA VAL A 304 -13.07 30.89 -7.40
C VAL A 304 -11.81 30.14 -7.84
N ILE A 305 -11.03 30.70 -8.75
CA ILE A 305 -9.72 30.14 -9.16
C ILE A 305 -8.61 31.09 -8.75
N TYR A 306 -7.55 30.53 -8.19
CA TYR A 306 -6.37 31.23 -7.72
C TYR A 306 -5.12 30.75 -8.46
N ALA A 307 -4.19 31.69 -8.70
CA ALA A 307 -2.81 31.37 -9.03
C ALA A 307 -2.13 30.66 -7.85
N ASN A 308 -1.03 29.96 -8.11
CA ASN A 308 -0.16 29.39 -7.08
C ASN A 308 0.43 30.44 -6.10
N THR A 309 0.38 31.73 -6.46
CA THR A 309 0.75 32.86 -5.58
C THR A 309 -0.37 33.29 -4.63
N GLY A 310 -1.56 32.69 -4.72
CA GLY A 310 -2.76 33.09 -3.99
C GLY A 310 -3.54 34.24 -4.63
N GLN A 311 -3.13 34.74 -5.80
CA GLN A 311 -3.87 35.76 -6.54
C GLN A 311 -5.17 35.17 -7.12
N LYS A 312 -6.31 35.81 -6.84
CA LYS A 312 -7.59 35.45 -7.48
C LYS A 312 -7.56 35.79 -8.98
N LEU A 313 -7.94 34.83 -9.81
CA LEU A 313 -7.91 34.91 -11.28
C LEU A 313 -9.31 34.87 -11.91
N LEU A 314 -10.21 34.05 -11.37
CA LEU A 314 -11.57 33.88 -11.87
C LEU A 314 -12.54 33.72 -10.70
N GLU A 315 -13.75 34.22 -10.87
CA GLU A 315 -14.86 34.02 -9.93
C GLU A 315 -16.16 33.83 -10.73
N ILE A 316 -16.89 32.77 -10.43
CA ILE A 316 -18.18 32.44 -11.05
C ILE A 316 -19.20 32.21 -9.96
N ASP A 317 -20.11 33.16 -9.79
CA ASP A 317 -21.23 33.05 -8.86
C ASP A 317 -22.24 31.99 -9.30
N ASN A 318 -22.79 31.27 -8.32
CA ASN A 318 -23.78 30.21 -8.55
C ASN A 318 -23.34 29.18 -9.60
N TYR A 319 -22.06 28.79 -9.55
CA TYR A 319 -21.52 27.75 -10.39
C TYR A 319 -22.29 26.44 -10.18
N LYS A 320 -22.77 25.88 -11.30
CA LYS A 320 -23.51 24.63 -11.30
C LYS A 320 -22.54 23.49 -11.61
N SER A 321 -22.71 22.40 -10.88
CA SER A 321 -21.98 21.15 -11.08
C SER A 321 -22.01 20.72 -12.55
N ASP A 322 -20.85 20.33 -13.09
CA ASP A 322 -20.65 19.86 -14.46
C ASP A 322 -20.96 20.89 -15.57
N VAL A 323 -20.90 22.19 -15.25
CA VAL A 323 -20.96 23.27 -16.26
C VAL A 323 -19.56 23.63 -16.74
N GLN A 324 -19.39 23.73 -18.05
CA GLN A 324 -18.10 24.07 -18.65
C GLN A 324 -17.76 25.55 -18.47
N PHE A 325 -16.51 25.84 -18.15
CA PHE A 325 -15.95 27.19 -18.09
C PHE A 325 -14.61 27.26 -18.83
N ASP A 326 -14.27 28.47 -19.28
CA ASP A 326 -13.09 28.74 -20.11
C ASP A 326 -11.90 29.18 -19.25
N LEU A 327 -10.75 28.59 -19.54
CA LEU A 327 -9.45 28.81 -18.92
C LEU A 327 -8.35 29.02 -19.97
N SER A 328 -8.71 29.21 -21.25
CA SER A 328 -7.75 29.41 -22.33
C SER A 328 -6.88 30.67 -22.16
N HIS A 329 -7.34 31.62 -21.35
CA HIS A 329 -6.62 32.83 -20.98
C HIS A 329 -5.53 32.60 -19.89
N LEU A 330 -5.53 31.43 -19.24
CA LEU A 330 -4.51 31.07 -18.26
C LEU A 330 -3.29 30.47 -18.95
N ALA A 331 -2.11 30.81 -18.45
CA ALA A 331 -0.86 30.19 -18.87
C ALA A 331 -0.79 28.72 -18.41
N SER A 332 0.10 27.94 -19.01
CA SER A 332 0.39 26.59 -18.51
C SER A 332 0.95 26.66 -17.09
N GLY A 333 0.43 25.83 -16.19
CA GLY A 333 0.78 25.87 -14.77
C GLY A 333 -0.20 25.15 -13.85
N VAL A 334 0.09 25.20 -12.55
CA VAL A 334 -0.77 24.64 -11.50
C VAL A 334 -1.57 25.76 -10.84
N TYR A 335 -2.85 25.51 -10.67
CA TYR A 335 -3.84 26.44 -10.13
C TYR A 335 -4.63 25.76 -9.02
N THR A 336 -5.21 26.57 -8.14
CA THR A 336 -6.12 26.11 -7.09
C THR A 336 -7.51 26.66 -7.37
N TYR A 337 -8.55 25.92 -7.03
CA TYR A 337 -9.93 26.42 -7.05
C TYR A 337 -10.61 26.18 -5.71
N THR A 338 -11.56 27.05 -5.38
CA THR A 338 -12.49 26.88 -4.27
C THR A 338 -13.94 26.84 -4.79
N LEU A 339 -14.78 26.04 -4.13
CA LEU A 339 -16.24 26.12 -4.25
C LEU A 339 -16.78 26.53 -2.88
N GLU A 340 -17.29 27.74 -2.80
CA GLU A 340 -17.69 28.37 -1.54
C GLU A 340 -19.21 28.53 -1.49
N ASN A 341 -19.83 28.12 -0.39
CA ASN A 341 -21.20 28.51 -0.07
C ASN A 341 -21.23 29.07 1.38
N ASN A 342 -22.40 29.51 1.86
CA ASN A 342 -22.53 30.12 3.18
C ASN A 342 -22.21 29.18 4.38
N ARG A 343 -21.89 27.91 4.14
CA ARG A 343 -21.66 26.87 5.16
C ARG A 343 -20.36 26.09 4.96
N ASP A 344 -19.95 25.88 3.72
CA ASP A 344 -18.84 24.98 3.35
C ASP A 344 -17.92 25.63 2.32
N ILE A 345 -16.63 25.29 2.41
CA ILE A 345 -15.60 25.62 1.42
C ILE A 345 -14.98 24.29 0.98
N ILE A 346 -14.91 24.06 -0.33
CA ILE A 346 -14.19 22.93 -0.91
C ILE A 346 -13.00 23.49 -1.69
N GLN A 347 -11.78 23.08 -1.36
CA GLN A 347 -10.57 23.53 -2.05
C GLN A 347 -9.84 22.38 -2.74
N ASN A 348 -9.41 22.57 -3.99
CA ASN A 348 -8.69 21.56 -4.78
C ASN A 348 -7.76 22.21 -5.80
N SER A 349 -6.86 21.44 -6.43
CA SER A 349 -5.93 21.94 -7.45
C SER A 349 -6.10 21.27 -8.82
N PHE A 350 -5.67 21.95 -9.88
CA PHE A 350 -5.64 21.43 -11.25
C PHE A 350 -4.43 21.95 -12.04
N ALA A 351 -4.10 21.25 -13.14
CA ALA A 351 -3.05 21.64 -14.06
C ALA A 351 -3.64 22.15 -15.39
N LYS A 352 -3.10 23.25 -15.91
CA LYS A 352 -3.32 23.78 -17.26
C LYS A 352 -2.10 23.42 -18.10
N GLN A 353 -2.31 22.76 -19.24
CA GLN A 353 -1.26 22.55 -20.25
C GLN A 353 -1.27 23.66 -21.29
#